data_AF-C1CVD3-F1
#
_entry.id   AF-C1CVD3-F1
#
_cell.length_a   1.000
_cell.length_b   1.000
_cell.length_c   1.000
_cell.angle_alpha   90.00
_cell.angle_beta   90.00
_cell.angle_gamma   90.00
#
_symmetry.space_group_name_H-M   'P 1'
#
loop_
_entity.id
_entity.type
_entity.pdbx_description
1 polymer ?
#
loop_
_entity_poly.entity_id
_entity_poly.type
_entity_poly.pdbx_seq_one_letter_code
_entity_poly.pdbx_strand_id
1 'polypeptide(L)'
;MRVYAIADLHLATVTPKPMTVFGPQWAGHPDAIFTQWREMVRPEDLVLLPGDLSWAMRLPDAMTDLAPVAALPGTKVLLRGNHDYWWPTASKLRAALPAGMLAVHNDAVRIGRVVVCGSRGWTTPGYEPLGEEDDRLLRREAERLALSVEAARRIRQPGDRLILMLHYPPASPPYPPNPLTQVIEAAGPDLVVYGHLHGVSPERAMRHVGGIPAYLVAADGLRFRPRLLLDTGMG
;
A
#
# COMPACT_ATOMS: atom_id res chain seq x y z
N MET A 1 10.22 -13.09 -11.19
CA MET A 1 9.08 -12.16 -11.11
C MET A 1 9.55 -11.02 -10.24
N ARG A 2 9.48 -9.79 -10.74
CA ARG A 2 9.87 -8.61 -9.96
C ARG A 2 8.66 -8.08 -9.22
N VAL A 3 8.89 -7.56 -8.02
CA VAL A 3 7.84 -6.95 -7.20
C VAL A 3 8.13 -5.47 -7.07
N TYR A 4 7.19 -4.65 -7.54
CA TYR A 4 7.21 -3.20 -7.44
C TYR A 4 6.18 -2.71 -6.43
N ALA A 5 6.33 -1.47 -5.96
CA ALA A 5 5.30 -0.80 -5.18
C ALA A 5 5.23 0.71 -5.46
N ILE A 6 4.03 1.25 -5.37
CA ILE A 6 3.74 2.69 -5.40
C ILE A 6 2.35 2.94 -4.78
N ALA A 7 2.27 3.89 -3.86
CA ALA A 7 1.03 4.32 -3.19
C ALA A 7 0.68 5.76 -3.57
N ASP A 8 -0.49 6.21 -3.13
CA ASP A 8 -0.85 7.62 -3.15
C ASP A 8 -0.91 8.19 -4.57
N LEU A 9 -1.59 7.47 -5.48
CA LEU A 9 -1.71 7.88 -6.87
C LEU A 9 -2.64 9.09 -7.01
N HIS A 10 -3.59 9.24 -6.08
CA HIS A 10 -4.49 10.40 -5.96
C HIS A 10 -5.17 10.79 -7.27
N LEU A 11 -5.62 9.78 -8.03
CA LEU A 11 -6.34 10.00 -9.28
C LEU A 11 -7.68 10.66 -9.01
N ALA A 12 -8.09 11.57 -9.89
CA ALA A 12 -9.26 12.41 -9.68
C ALA A 12 -9.95 12.75 -11.02
N THR A 13 -10.16 11.75 -11.87
CA THR A 13 -10.67 11.95 -13.23
C THR A 13 -12.12 12.45 -13.23
N VAL A 14 -12.96 11.91 -12.34
CA VAL A 14 -14.40 12.24 -12.28
C VAL A 14 -14.64 13.55 -11.54
N THR A 15 -14.01 13.72 -10.39
CA THR A 15 -14.14 14.92 -9.55
C THR A 15 -12.77 15.56 -9.40
N PRO A 16 -12.45 16.61 -10.17
CA PRO A 16 -11.13 17.23 -10.15
C PRO A 16 -10.75 17.69 -8.75
N LYS A 17 -9.71 17.05 -8.19
CA LYS A 17 -9.06 17.47 -6.96
C LYS A 17 -7.57 17.63 -7.24
N PRO A 18 -7.11 18.85 -7.55
CA PRO A 18 -5.76 19.06 -8.02
C PRO A 18 -4.76 18.82 -6.89
N MET A 19 -3.88 17.84 -7.06
CA MET A 19 -2.81 17.56 -6.10
C MET A 19 -1.73 18.66 -6.06
N THR A 20 -1.75 19.61 -7.00
CA THR A 20 -0.83 20.75 -7.02
C THR A 20 -0.95 21.67 -5.80
N VAL A 21 -2.04 21.57 -5.03
CA VAL A 21 -2.17 22.25 -3.73
C VAL A 21 -1.17 21.74 -2.70
N PHE A 22 -0.67 20.51 -2.86
CA PHE A 22 0.39 19.90 -2.03
C PHE A 22 1.79 20.14 -2.60
N GLY A 23 1.89 20.86 -3.72
CA GLY A 23 3.14 21.30 -4.33
C GLY A 23 3.16 21.17 -5.85
N PRO A 24 3.97 22.00 -6.54
CA PRO A 24 3.99 22.07 -8.01
C PRO A 24 4.46 20.75 -8.67
N GLN A 25 5.18 19.89 -7.95
CA GLN A 25 5.63 18.60 -8.45
C GLN A 25 4.49 17.66 -8.85
N TRP A 26 3.27 17.89 -8.36
CA TRP A 26 2.09 17.09 -8.69
C TRP A 26 1.44 17.44 -10.04
N ALA A 27 1.92 18.49 -10.72
CA ALA A 27 1.43 18.84 -12.04
C ALA A 27 1.69 17.70 -13.04
N GLY A 28 0.63 17.19 -13.66
CA GLY A 28 0.73 16.06 -14.61
C GLY A 28 1.10 14.72 -13.97
N HIS A 29 0.94 14.56 -12.64
CA HIS A 29 1.35 13.33 -11.96
C HIS A 29 0.71 12.04 -12.50
N PRO A 30 -0.56 11.98 -12.98
CA PRO A 30 -1.10 10.72 -13.49
C PRO A 30 -0.31 10.24 -14.71
N ASP A 31 -0.01 11.16 -15.64
CA ASP A 31 0.77 10.86 -16.84
C ASP A 31 2.21 10.47 -16.51
N ALA A 32 2.82 11.15 -15.53
CA ALA A 32 4.15 10.80 -15.03
C ALA A 32 4.18 9.37 -14.47
N ILE A 33 3.20 9.01 -13.61
CA ILE A 33 3.07 7.66 -13.06
C ILE A 33 2.90 6.64 -14.19
N PHE A 34 1.96 6.87 -15.11
CA PHE A 34 1.64 5.89 -16.15
C PHE A 34 2.79 5.70 -17.15
N THR A 35 3.53 6.77 -17.46
CA THR A 35 4.72 6.69 -18.32
C THR A 35 5.80 5.87 -17.65
N GLN A 36 6.18 6.22 -16.41
CA GLN A 36 7.22 5.52 -15.66
C GLN A 36 6.85 4.06 -15.39
N TRP A 37 5.57 3.77 -15.13
CA TRP A 37 5.08 2.41 -14.96
C TRP A 37 5.32 1.56 -16.20
N ARG A 38 4.92 2.05 -17.39
CA ARG A 38 5.11 1.30 -18.66
C ARG A 38 6.59 1.07 -18.98
N GLU A 39 7.46 2.03 -18.65
CA GLU A 39 8.90 1.89 -18.84
C GLU A 39 9.49 0.76 -17.98
N MET A 40 9.02 0.59 -16.74
CA MET A 40 9.68 -0.26 -15.74
C MET A 40 9.05 -1.65 -15.59
N VAL A 41 7.72 -1.72 -15.57
CA VAL A 41 6.96 -2.93 -15.19
C VAL A 41 6.63 -3.76 -16.43
N ARG A 42 6.73 -5.09 -16.30
CA ARG A 42 6.38 -6.06 -17.36
C ARG A 42 5.12 -6.85 -16.96
N PRO A 43 4.41 -7.46 -17.92
CA PRO A 43 3.15 -8.17 -17.66
C PRO A 43 3.23 -9.23 -16.54
N GLU A 44 4.38 -9.90 -16.42
CA GLU A 44 4.67 -10.95 -15.44
C GLU A 44 5.02 -10.44 -14.04
N ASP A 45 5.20 -9.13 -13.86
CA ASP A 45 5.57 -8.55 -12.57
C ASP A 45 4.35 -8.35 -11.66
N LEU A 46 4.64 -8.13 -10.37
CA LEU A 46 3.67 -7.78 -9.34
C LEU A 46 3.85 -6.32 -8.94
N VAL A 47 2.76 -5.57 -8.78
CA VAL A 47 2.77 -4.20 -8.28
C VAL A 47 1.85 -4.05 -7.07
N LEU A 48 2.43 -3.62 -5.96
CA LEU A 48 1.73 -3.38 -4.70
C LEU A 48 1.26 -1.92 -4.65
N LEU A 49 -0.01 -1.73 -4.27
CA LEU A 49 -0.67 -0.43 -4.23
C LEU A 49 -1.19 -0.15 -2.80
N PRO A 50 -0.33 0.33 -1.88
CA PRO A 50 -0.68 0.57 -0.49
C PRO A 50 -1.54 1.83 -0.25
N GLY A 51 -2.70 1.91 -0.91
CA GLY A 51 -3.75 2.90 -0.64
C GLY A 51 -3.62 4.24 -1.35
N ASP A 52 -4.70 5.01 -1.23
CA ASP A 52 -4.90 6.36 -1.74
C ASP A 52 -4.76 6.44 -3.26
N LEU A 53 -5.54 5.60 -3.95
CA LEU A 53 -5.45 5.47 -5.40
C LEU A 53 -6.33 6.48 -6.12
N SER A 54 -7.48 6.82 -5.53
CA SER A 54 -8.47 7.71 -6.14
C SER A 54 -9.16 8.57 -5.08
N TRP A 55 -9.41 9.84 -5.44
CA TRP A 55 -10.22 10.79 -4.69
C TRP A 55 -11.73 10.56 -4.82
N ALA A 56 -12.16 9.59 -5.62
CA ALA A 56 -13.56 9.25 -5.77
C ALA A 56 -14.20 8.89 -4.42
N MET A 57 -15.44 9.31 -4.24
CA MET A 57 -16.20 9.01 -3.01
C MET A 57 -17.00 7.71 -3.12
N ARG A 58 -17.19 7.19 -4.32
CA ARG A 58 -18.01 5.99 -4.60
C ARG A 58 -17.30 5.07 -5.58
N LEU A 59 -17.51 3.77 -5.41
CA LEU A 59 -16.88 2.75 -6.26
C LEU A 59 -17.04 3.00 -7.77
N PRO A 60 -18.22 3.32 -8.34
CA PRO A 60 -18.34 3.52 -9.78
C PRO A 60 -17.45 4.66 -10.31
N ASP A 61 -17.30 5.73 -9.54
CA ASP A 61 -16.46 6.86 -9.92
C ASP A 61 -14.98 6.46 -9.82
N ALA A 62 -14.60 5.74 -8.76
CA ALA A 62 -13.25 5.20 -8.59
C ALA A 62 -12.87 4.21 -9.70
N MET A 63 -13.82 3.43 -10.22
CA MET A 63 -13.57 2.52 -11.34
C MET A 63 -13.12 3.25 -12.62
N THR A 64 -13.49 4.53 -12.78
CA THR A 64 -12.99 5.37 -13.89
C THR A 64 -11.49 5.62 -13.75
N ASP A 65 -11.02 5.85 -12.53
CA ASP A 65 -9.60 6.03 -12.22
C ASP A 65 -8.82 4.71 -12.21
N LEU A 66 -9.44 3.62 -11.75
CA LEU A 66 -8.78 2.30 -11.67
C LEU A 66 -8.70 1.59 -13.03
N ALA A 67 -9.60 1.87 -13.98
CA ALA A 67 -9.57 1.27 -15.32
C ALA A 67 -8.24 1.48 -16.07
N PRO A 68 -7.67 2.70 -16.18
CA PRO A 68 -6.37 2.90 -16.81
C PRO A 68 -5.24 2.22 -16.00
N VAL A 69 -5.32 2.19 -14.67
CA VAL A 69 -4.36 1.47 -13.81
C VAL A 69 -4.41 -0.04 -14.07
N ALA A 70 -5.60 -0.60 -14.26
CA ALA A 70 -5.81 -2.01 -14.60
C ALA A 70 -5.13 -2.39 -15.93
N ALA A 71 -5.14 -1.48 -16.91
CA ALA A 71 -4.54 -1.67 -18.23
C ALA A 71 -2.99 -1.57 -18.23
N LEU A 72 -2.39 -1.04 -17.17
CA LEU A 72 -0.92 -1.01 -17.03
C LEU A 72 -0.35 -2.42 -16.81
N PRO A 73 0.89 -2.70 -17.25
CA PRO A 73 1.51 -4.02 -17.10
C PRO A 73 1.65 -4.44 -15.64
N GLY A 74 1.64 -5.75 -15.41
CA GLY A 74 1.77 -6.38 -14.10
C GLY A 74 0.43 -6.70 -13.45
N THR A 75 0.46 -7.62 -12.49
CA THR A 75 -0.66 -7.90 -11.58
C THR A 75 -0.64 -6.89 -10.43
N LYS A 76 -1.79 -6.31 -10.07
CA LYS A 76 -1.90 -5.28 -9.03
C LYS A 76 -2.51 -5.87 -7.77
N VAL A 77 -1.92 -5.59 -6.60
CA VAL A 77 -2.50 -5.93 -5.30
C VAL A 77 -2.76 -4.64 -4.52
N LEU A 78 -4.04 -4.37 -4.27
CA LEU A 78 -4.52 -3.14 -3.67
C LEU A 78 -4.71 -3.31 -2.17
N LEU A 79 -4.40 -2.24 -1.45
CA LEU A 79 -4.80 -2.02 -0.07
C LEU A 79 -5.58 -0.70 0.00
N ARG A 80 -6.49 -0.59 0.98
CA ARG A 80 -7.25 0.62 1.22
C ARG A 80 -6.40 1.68 1.93
N GLY A 81 -6.38 2.91 1.41
CA GLY A 81 -5.87 4.09 2.10
C GLY A 81 -6.93 4.90 2.85
N ASN A 82 -6.56 6.04 3.43
CA ASN A 82 -7.53 6.89 4.16
C ASN A 82 -8.39 7.78 3.26
N HIS A 83 -7.96 8.03 2.03
CA HIS A 83 -8.72 8.77 1.02
C HIS A 83 -9.52 7.88 0.07
N ASP A 84 -9.34 6.56 0.13
CA ASP A 84 -10.16 5.59 -0.59
C ASP A 84 -11.55 5.41 0.08
N TYR A 85 -12.35 6.47 0.11
CA TYR A 85 -13.73 6.46 0.62
C TYR A 85 -14.65 5.56 -0.21
N TRP A 86 -14.32 5.41 -1.49
CA TRP A 86 -15.02 4.55 -2.45
C TRP A 86 -14.96 3.05 -2.13
N TRP A 87 -14.04 2.61 -1.26
CA TRP A 87 -13.74 1.21 -0.98
C TRP A 87 -14.86 0.51 -0.17
N PRO A 88 -15.59 -0.47 -0.76
CA PRO A 88 -16.71 -1.13 -0.09
C PRO A 88 -16.26 -2.38 0.71
N THR A 89 -17.22 -3.24 1.07
CA THR A 89 -16.94 -4.60 1.56
C THR A 89 -16.08 -5.41 0.58
N ALA A 90 -15.27 -6.34 1.07
CA ALA A 90 -14.37 -7.17 0.26
C ALA A 90 -15.06 -7.85 -0.94
N SER A 91 -16.23 -8.49 -0.74
CA SER A 91 -16.94 -9.21 -1.81
C SER A 91 -17.38 -8.27 -2.94
N LYS A 92 -17.96 -7.11 -2.59
CA LYS A 92 -18.38 -6.10 -3.57
C LYS A 92 -17.20 -5.52 -4.35
N LEU A 93 -16.07 -5.27 -3.67
CA LEU A 93 -14.87 -4.77 -4.32
C LEU A 93 -14.33 -5.81 -5.32
N ARG A 94 -14.13 -7.05 -4.88
CA ARG A 94 -13.57 -8.13 -5.71
C ARG A 94 -14.41 -8.42 -6.94
N ALA A 95 -15.75 -8.34 -6.82
CA ALA A 95 -16.66 -8.51 -7.95
C ALA A 95 -16.55 -7.37 -8.99
N ALA A 96 -16.11 -6.18 -8.59
CA ALA A 96 -15.98 -5.01 -9.46
C ALA A 96 -14.58 -4.83 -10.05
N LEU A 97 -13.55 -5.39 -9.42
CA LEU A 97 -12.17 -5.21 -9.86
C LEU A 97 -11.93 -5.87 -11.23
N PRO A 98 -11.22 -5.22 -12.16
CA PRO A 98 -10.86 -5.80 -13.44
C PRO A 98 -9.88 -6.97 -13.27
N ALA A 99 -9.75 -7.80 -14.31
CA ALA A 99 -8.77 -8.87 -14.34
C ALA A 99 -7.35 -8.34 -14.08
N GLY A 100 -6.57 -9.10 -13.29
CA GLY A 100 -5.22 -8.68 -12.90
C GLY A 100 -5.17 -7.65 -11.77
N MET A 101 -6.31 -7.29 -11.16
CA MET A 101 -6.36 -6.54 -9.91
C MET A 101 -6.91 -7.41 -8.79
N LEU A 102 -6.18 -7.46 -7.68
CA LEU A 102 -6.53 -8.15 -6.46
C LEU A 102 -6.59 -7.13 -5.33
N ALA A 103 -7.32 -7.44 -4.26
CA ALA A 103 -7.39 -6.59 -3.09
C ALA A 103 -7.21 -7.39 -1.81
N VAL A 104 -6.40 -6.85 -0.91
CA VAL A 104 -6.25 -7.31 0.47
C VAL A 104 -7.26 -6.55 1.34
N HIS A 105 -8.06 -7.29 2.11
CA HIS A 105 -9.03 -6.72 3.03
C HIS A 105 -9.19 -7.64 4.25
N ASN A 106 -8.34 -7.45 5.26
CA ASN A 106 -8.22 -8.32 6.44
C ASN A 106 -7.94 -9.80 6.08
N ASP A 107 -7.30 -10.01 4.94
CA ASP A 107 -6.87 -11.31 4.46
C ASP A 107 -5.53 -11.20 3.72
N ALA A 108 -5.23 -12.16 2.84
CA ALA A 108 -3.97 -12.22 2.11
C ALA A 108 -4.18 -12.84 0.72
N VAL A 109 -3.24 -12.56 -0.18
CA VAL A 109 -3.18 -13.14 -1.52
C VAL A 109 -1.80 -13.75 -1.75
N ARG A 110 -1.75 -14.81 -2.57
CA ARG A 110 -0.49 -15.44 -2.99
C ARG A 110 -0.38 -15.42 -4.51
N ILE A 111 0.70 -14.83 -5.02
CA ILE A 111 1.02 -14.72 -6.44
C ILE A 111 2.42 -15.29 -6.64
N GLY A 112 2.54 -16.41 -7.36
CA GLY A 112 3.82 -17.12 -7.47
C GLY A 112 4.40 -17.48 -6.10
N ARG A 113 5.60 -16.97 -5.81
CA ARG A 113 6.31 -17.12 -4.52
C ARG A 113 6.17 -15.92 -3.58
N VAL A 114 5.20 -15.04 -3.82
CA VAL A 114 4.98 -13.84 -3.01
C VAL A 114 3.62 -13.92 -2.34
N VAL A 115 3.61 -13.83 -1.02
CA VAL A 115 2.41 -13.70 -0.20
C VAL A 115 2.32 -12.24 0.25
N VAL A 116 1.16 -11.63 0.01
CA VAL A 116 0.91 -10.23 0.38
C VAL A 116 -0.27 -10.18 1.35
N CYS A 117 -0.06 -9.50 2.47
CA CYS A 117 -1.11 -9.20 3.44
C CYS A 117 -0.96 -7.75 3.92
N GLY A 118 -1.90 -7.26 4.73
CA GLY A 118 -1.84 -5.88 5.18
C GLY A 118 -3.15 -5.33 5.71
N SER A 119 -3.07 -4.15 6.30
CA SER A 119 -4.23 -3.39 6.78
C SER A 119 -4.01 -1.92 6.48
N ARG A 120 -5.06 -1.09 6.53
CA ARG A 120 -4.89 0.35 6.30
C ARG A 120 -3.87 0.94 7.30
N GLY A 121 -3.90 0.48 8.54
CA GLY A 121 -3.15 1.09 9.64
C GLY A 121 -3.86 2.35 10.15
N TRP A 122 -3.22 3.02 11.09
CA TRP A 122 -3.75 4.22 11.73
C TRP A 122 -2.64 5.15 12.17
N THR A 123 -3.01 6.35 12.63
CA THR A 123 -2.11 7.23 13.37
C THR A 123 -1.49 6.48 14.56
N THR A 124 -0.18 6.61 14.72
CA THR A 124 0.60 5.97 15.78
C THR A 124 1.17 7.01 16.76
N PRO A 125 1.43 6.64 18.03
CA PRO A 125 2.10 7.54 18.95
C PRO A 125 3.50 7.91 18.44
N GLY A 126 3.96 9.11 18.77
CA GLY A 126 5.26 9.62 18.39
C GLY A 126 5.80 10.59 19.43
N TYR A 127 6.30 11.75 18.98
CA TYR A 127 6.62 12.87 19.87
C TYR A 127 5.42 13.30 20.72
N GLU A 128 4.22 13.18 20.16
CA GLU A 128 2.97 13.40 20.88
C GLU A 128 2.27 12.05 21.15
N PRO A 129 1.68 11.88 22.34
CA PRO A 129 0.84 10.72 22.64
C PRO A 129 -0.46 10.79 21.83
N LEU A 130 -1.07 9.62 21.62
CA LEU A 130 -2.42 9.55 21.04
C LEU A 130 -3.49 9.90 22.07
N GLY A 131 -4.59 10.49 21.60
CA GLY A 131 -5.82 10.55 22.36
C GLY A 131 -6.49 9.17 22.47
N GLU A 132 -7.47 9.04 23.37
CA GLU A 132 -8.16 7.76 23.63
C GLU A 132 -8.84 7.17 22.38
N GLU A 133 -9.43 8.01 21.54
CA GLU A 133 -10.08 7.57 20.31
C GLU A 133 -9.07 6.98 19.31
N ASP A 134 -7.94 7.66 19.11
CA ASP A 134 -6.88 7.19 18.23
C ASP A 134 -6.22 5.92 18.74
N ASP A 135 -5.98 5.80 20.06
CA ASP A 135 -5.45 4.57 20.64
C ASP A 135 -6.41 3.39 20.42
N ARG A 136 -7.71 3.60 20.60
CA ARG A 136 -8.74 2.59 20.34
C ARG A 136 -8.76 2.18 18.86
N LEU A 137 -8.67 3.14 17.93
CA LEU A 137 -8.65 2.87 16.49
C LEU A 137 -7.36 2.16 16.06
N LEU A 138 -6.21 2.54 16.62
CA LEU A 138 -4.94 1.87 16.39
C LEU A 138 -4.97 0.40 16.81
N ARG A 139 -5.51 0.09 17.99
CA ARG A 139 -5.70 -1.30 18.45
C ARG A 139 -6.57 -2.10 17.50
N ARG A 140 -7.68 -1.50 17.02
CA ARG A 140 -8.57 -2.15 16.04
C ARG A 140 -7.88 -2.41 14.70
N GLU A 141 -7.02 -1.51 14.24
CA GLU A 141 -6.20 -1.75 13.04
C GLU A 141 -5.16 -2.84 13.27
N ALA A 142 -4.58 -2.96 14.48
CA ALA A 142 -3.69 -4.07 14.81
C ALA A 142 -4.41 -5.43 14.80
N GLU A 143 -5.66 -5.50 15.28
CA GLU A 143 -6.50 -6.71 15.15
C GLU A 143 -6.75 -7.07 13.68
N ARG A 144 -7.06 -6.08 12.83
CA ARG A 144 -7.24 -6.27 11.38
C ARG A 144 -5.96 -6.77 10.71
N LEU A 145 -4.82 -6.18 11.07
CA LEU A 145 -3.52 -6.61 10.58
C LEU A 145 -3.24 -8.06 10.99
N ALA A 146 -3.54 -8.43 12.24
CA ALA A 146 -3.37 -9.79 12.73
C ALA A 146 -4.23 -10.79 11.94
N LEU A 147 -5.49 -10.46 11.60
CA LEU A 147 -6.33 -11.29 10.73
C LEU A 147 -5.69 -11.51 9.35
N SER A 148 -5.13 -10.45 8.77
CA SER A 148 -4.39 -10.52 7.50
C SER A 148 -3.13 -11.38 7.58
N VAL A 149 -2.37 -11.29 8.68
CA VAL A 149 -1.19 -12.12 8.94
C VAL A 149 -1.58 -13.60 9.07
N GLU A 150 -2.65 -13.91 9.80
CA GLU A 150 -3.14 -15.28 9.92
C GLU A 150 -3.62 -15.84 8.58
N ALA A 151 -4.31 -15.05 7.76
CA ALA A 151 -4.66 -15.44 6.41
C ALA A 151 -3.41 -15.74 5.55
N ALA A 152 -2.37 -14.91 5.66
CA ALA A 152 -1.10 -15.12 4.97
C ALA A 152 -0.44 -16.43 5.40
N ARG A 153 -0.39 -16.70 6.71
CA ARG A 153 0.18 -17.95 7.26
C ARG A 153 -0.49 -19.20 6.70
N ARG A 154 -1.81 -19.18 6.51
CA ARG A 154 -2.57 -20.33 5.96
C ARG A 154 -2.25 -20.63 4.50
N ILE A 155 -1.89 -19.62 3.70
CA ILE A 155 -1.63 -19.79 2.26
C ILE A 155 -0.14 -19.85 1.91
N ARG A 156 0.73 -19.37 2.80
CA ARG A 156 2.18 -19.33 2.63
C ARG A 156 2.78 -20.73 2.56
N GLN A 157 3.70 -20.92 1.64
CA GLN A 157 4.47 -22.14 1.46
C GLN A 157 5.96 -21.92 1.79
N PRO A 158 6.72 -22.99 2.09
CA PRO A 158 8.17 -22.90 2.26
C PRO A 158 8.84 -22.21 1.05
N GLY A 159 9.71 -21.25 1.33
CA GLY A 159 10.42 -20.46 0.31
C GLY A 159 9.64 -19.27 -0.26
N ASP A 160 8.37 -19.07 0.14
CA ASP A 160 7.63 -17.85 -0.22
C ASP A 160 8.15 -16.62 0.55
N ARG A 161 8.20 -15.49 -0.16
CA ARG A 161 8.42 -14.16 0.39
C ARG A 161 7.12 -13.60 0.94
N LEU A 162 7.13 -13.13 2.18
CA LEU A 162 6.01 -12.45 2.81
C LEU A 162 6.22 -10.93 2.77
N ILE A 163 5.30 -10.21 2.14
CA ILE A 163 5.30 -8.75 2.09
C ILE A 163 4.08 -8.23 2.85
N LEU A 164 4.30 -7.30 3.77
CA LEU A 164 3.25 -6.66 4.54
C LEU A 164 3.02 -5.22 4.04
N MET A 165 1.80 -4.92 3.62
CA MET A 165 1.38 -3.58 3.23
C MET A 165 0.69 -2.87 4.39
N LEU A 166 1.05 -1.61 4.62
CA LEU A 166 0.23 -0.65 5.34
C LEU A 166 -0.06 0.54 4.42
N HIS A 167 -1.10 1.31 4.68
CA HIS A 167 -1.19 2.63 4.08
C HIS A 167 -0.49 3.66 4.97
N TYR A 168 -0.89 3.74 6.24
CA TYR A 168 -0.20 4.55 7.25
C TYR A 168 1.21 4.02 7.54
N PRO A 169 2.14 4.87 8.01
CA PRO A 169 3.45 4.40 8.47
C PRO A 169 3.30 3.44 9.67
N PRO A 170 4.21 2.45 9.82
CA PRO A 170 4.16 1.51 10.95
C PRO A 170 4.34 2.17 12.33
N ALA A 171 5.04 3.31 12.37
CA ALA A 171 5.24 4.13 13.55
C ALA A 171 5.58 5.58 13.16
N SER A 172 5.26 6.52 14.05
CA SER A 172 5.60 7.95 13.94
C SER A 172 6.92 8.23 14.67
N PRO A 173 7.77 9.16 14.22
CA PRO A 173 8.98 9.54 14.97
C PRO A 173 8.67 9.92 16.43
N PRO A 174 9.49 9.49 17.42
CA PRO A 174 10.79 8.81 17.31
C PRO A 174 10.70 7.28 17.16
N TYR A 175 9.58 6.78 16.64
CA TYR A 175 9.27 5.36 16.36
C TYR A 175 9.13 4.48 17.61
N PRO A 176 8.27 4.85 18.57
CA PRO A 176 8.02 3.99 19.73
C PRO A 176 7.31 2.70 19.30
N PRO A 177 7.53 1.58 20.03
CA PRO A 177 6.74 0.37 19.86
C PRO A 177 5.25 0.67 20.05
N ASN A 178 4.41 0.04 19.23
CA ASN A 178 2.96 0.22 19.27
C ASN A 178 2.23 -1.09 18.85
N PRO A 179 0.90 -1.16 18.95
CA PRO A 179 0.16 -2.38 18.59
C PRO A 179 0.43 -2.91 17.18
N LEU A 180 0.66 -2.05 16.18
CA LEU A 180 0.99 -2.49 14.82
C LEU A 180 2.39 -3.11 14.75
N THR A 181 3.41 -2.46 15.35
CA THR A 181 4.79 -2.98 15.29
C THR A 181 4.92 -4.33 15.96
N GLN A 182 4.17 -4.58 17.04
CA GLN A 182 4.10 -5.89 17.69
C GLN A 182 3.60 -6.99 16.74
N VAL A 183 2.53 -6.72 15.98
CA VAL A 183 1.99 -7.66 14.99
C VAL A 183 2.98 -7.89 13.84
N ILE A 184 3.62 -6.82 13.36
CA ILE A 184 4.60 -6.89 12.27
C ILE A 184 5.81 -7.74 12.67
N GLU A 185 6.40 -7.47 13.83
CA GLU A 185 7.57 -8.20 14.33
C GLU A 185 7.25 -9.68 14.57
N ALA A 186 6.09 -9.99 15.16
CA ALA A 186 5.63 -11.36 15.36
C ALA A 186 5.32 -12.10 14.05
N ALA A 187 4.93 -11.37 13.00
CA ALA A 187 4.67 -11.94 11.68
C ALA A 187 5.98 -12.28 10.92
N GLY A 188 7.06 -11.53 11.17
CA GLY A 188 8.35 -11.69 10.50
C GLY A 188 8.27 -11.63 8.97
N PRO A 189 7.64 -10.59 8.36
CA PRO A 189 7.67 -10.44 6.91
C PRO A 189 9.08 -10.14 6.41
N ASP A 190 9.34 -10.47 5.15
CA ASP A 190 10.62 -10.16 4.48
C ASP A 190 10.79 -8.65 4.31
N LEU A 191 9.70 -7.91 4.10
CA LEU A 191 9.67 -6.45 4.09
C LEU A 191 8.27 -5.89 4.37
N VAL A 192 8.25 -4.62 4.77
CA VAL A 192 7.05 -3.79 4.94
C VAL A 192 7.05 -2.68 3.89
N VAL A 193 5.90 -2.38 3.29
CA VAL A 193 5.70 -1.21 2.43
C VAL A 193 4.56 -0.35 2.94
N TYR A 194 4.73 0.97 2.87
CA TYR A 194 3.72 1.93 3.32
C TYR A 194 3.71 3.22 2.48
N GLY A 195 2.58 3.92 2.48
CA GLY A 195 2.36 5.18 1.74
C GLY A 195 2.17 6.37 2.68
N HIS A 196 1.15 7.19 2.40
CA HIS A 196 0.59 8.25 3.25
C HIS A 196 1.47 9.50 3.46
N LEU A 197 2.78 9.33 3.64
CA LEU A 197 3.69 10.43 3.96
C LEU A 197 4.10 11.22 2.71
N HIS A 198 3.38 12.31 2.43
CA HIS A 198 3.69 13.25 1.36
C HIS A 198 4.76 14.28 1.73
N GLY A 199 5.56 14.70 0.74
CA GLY A 199 6.67 15.64 0.93
C GLY A 199 7.83 15.10 1.77
N VAL A 200 7.75 13.83 2.21
CA VAL A 200 8.80 13.15 2.96
C VAL A 200 9.63 12.31 2.00
N SER A 201 10.96 12.51 2.00
CA SER A 201 11.84 11.68 1.20
C SER A 201 11.99 10.28 1.84
N PRO A 202 12.05 9.19 1.06
CA PRO A 202 12.19 7.84 1.60
C PRO A 202 13.40 7.66 2.54
N GLU A 203 14.46 8.46 2.39
CA GLU A 203 15.65 8.45 3.23
C GLU A 203 15.40 9.01 4.64
N ARG A 204 14.40 9.88 4.78
CA ARG A 204 14.02 10.51 6.06
C ARG A 204 12.89 9.75 6.77
N ALA A 205 12.21 8.86 6.06
CA ALA A 205 11.13 8.03 6.60
C ALA A 205 11.66 6.82 7.39
N MET A 206 10.78 6.08 8.04
CA MET A 206 11.10 4.84 8.74
C MET A 206 11.61 3.78 7.76
N ARG A 207 12.84 3.29 7.95
CA ARG A 207 13.47 2.30 7.05
C ARG A 207 13.47 0.88 7.59
N HIS A 208 13.18 0.70 8.87
CA HIS A 208 13.08 -0.63 9.48
C HIS A 208 12.01 -0.64 10.58
N VAL A 209 11.31 -1.76 10.75
CA VAL A 209 10.44 -2.07 11.89
C VAL A 209 11.04 -3.29 12.59
N GLY A 210 11.59 -3.13 13.80
CA GLY A 210 12.22 -4.26 14.50
C GLY A 210 13.29 -4.99 13.69
N GLY A 211 14.05 -4.27 12.85
CA GLY A 211 15.05 -4.85 11.94
C GLY A 211 14.50 -5.34 10.58
N ILE A 212 13.19 -5.42 10.39
CA ILE A 212 12.56 -5.75 9.11
C ILE A 212 12.62 -4.53 8.18
N PRO A 213 13.12 -4.65 6.94
CA PRO A 213 13.16 -3.54 5.98
C PRO A 213 11.77 -2.94 5.73
N ALA A 214 11.69 -1.61 5.76
CA ALA A 214 10.47 -0.86 5.52
C ALA A 214 10.67 0.21 4.43
N TYR A 215 9.71 0.32 3.52
CA TYR A 215 9.79 1.23 2.37
C TYR A 215 8.60 2.16 2.30
N LEU A 216 8.86 3.47 2.44
CA LEU A 216 7.91 4.50 2.02
C LEU A 216 7.83 4.49 0.49
N VAL A 217 6.61 4.36 -0.04
CA VAL A 217 6.32 4.27 -1.47
C VAL A 217 5.27 5.26 -1.95
N ALA A 218 5.03 6.35 -1.21
CA ALA A 218 4.20 7.45 -1.67
C ALA A 218 4.73 8.02 -2.99
N ALA A 219 3.83 8.22 -3.96
CA ALA A 219 4.19 8.51 -5.34
C ALA A 219 5.10 9.74 -5.49
N ASP A 220 4.83 10.83 -4.77
CA ASP A 220 5.66 12.04 -4.82
C ASP A 220 7.06 11.83 -4.25
N GLY A 221 7.18 11.11 -3.12
CA GLY A 221 8.47 10.72 -2.55
C GLY A 221 9.31 9.84 -3.50
N LEU A 222 8.65 9.07 -4.37
CA LEU A 222 9.28 8.25 -5.40
C LEU A 222 9.48 8.98 -6.74
N ARG A 223 9.12 10.27 -6.84
CA ARG A 223 9.10 11.02 -8.11
C ARG A 223 8.28 10.29 -9.19
N PHE A 224 7.15 9.74 -8.78
CA PHE A 224 6.16 9.04 -9.61
C PHE A 224 6.68 7.76 -10.30
N ARG A 225 7.73 7.15 -9.74
CA ARG A 225 8.33 5.92 -10.27
C ARG A 225 8.02 4.72 -9.38
N PRO A 226 7.48 3.60 -9.92
CA PRO A 226 7.34 2.39 -9.12
C PRO A 226 8.68 1.92 -8.55
N ARG A 227 8.72 1.68 -7.23
CA ARG A 227 9.93 1.21 -6.55
C ARG A 227 10.07 -0.29 -6.71
N LEU A 228 11.18 -0.77 -7.27
CA LEU A 228 11.53 -2.19 -7.21
C LEU A 228 11.84 -2.58 -5.75
N LEU A 229 11.16 -3.61 -5.24
CA LEU A 229 11.33 -4.11 -3.88
C LEU A 229 12.23 -5.34 -3.84
N LEU A 230 11.94 -6.32 -4.70
CA LEU A 230 12.71 -7.56 -4.82
C LEU A 230 12.49 -8.23 -6.18
N ASP A 231 13.38 -9.16 -6.52
CA ASP A 231 13.22 -10.08 -7.64
C ASP A 231 13.23 -11.53 -7.13
N THR A 232 12.14 -12.27 -7.37
CA THR A 232 12.03 -13.67 -6.96
C THR A 232 12.64 -14.65 -7.97
N GLY A 233 13.24 -14.15 -9.06
CA GLY A 233 13.79 -14.92 -10.18
C GLY A 233 15.29 -15.23 -10.10
N MET A 234 15.98 -14.83 -9.02
CA MET A 234 17.35 -15.25 -8.72
C MET A 234 17.30 -16.19 -7.51
N GLY A 235 17.17 -17.49 -7.78
CA GLY A 235 17.44 -18.56 -6.83
C GLY A 235 18.88 -19.01 -6.94
#